data_AF-A0A962YHP9-F1
#
_entry.id   AF-A0A962YHP9-F1
#
_cell.length_a   1.000
_cell.length_b   1.000
_cell.length_c   1.000
_cell.angle_alpha   90.00
_cell.angle_beta   90.00
_cell.angle_gamma   90.00
#
_symmetry.space_group_name_H-M   'P 1'
#
loop_
_entity.id
_entity.type
_entity.pdbx_description
1 polymer ?
#
loop_
_entity_poly.entity_id
_entity_poly.type
_entity_poly.pdbx_seq_one_letter_code
_entity_poly.pdbx_strand_id
1 'polypeptide(L)'
;MQRLISIILVAAALAAGSSRGTEQTLELQWADLIPRAETPEDPFAKLTSSQIKMISEVAFVRLRQQMGLDDVTAEKQQQADEFTAQLEAQGVAVDDILARRAEMVAKQRAQAESVVDQLDGRDVRIPGFLLPLNYEGEKVTEFLLVPVVGACIHVPPPPPNQMVHV
;
A
#
# COMPACT_ATOMS: atom_id res chain seq x y z
N MET A 1 -32.98 -50.48 64.31
CA MET A 1 -33.58 -49.12 64.30
C MET A 1 -32.42 -48.14 64.14
N GLN A 2 -31.97 -47.85 62.92
CA GLN A 2 -32.48 -46.84 61.99
C GLN A 2 -31.67 -45.53 62.08
N ARG A 3 -30.74 -45.37 61.11
CA ARG A 3 -30.24 -44.11 60.51
C ARG A 3 -29.37 -43.24 61.45
N LEU A 4 -28.25 -42.64 61.05
CA LEU A 4 -28.01 -41.80 59.88
C LEU A 4 -26.51 -41.80 59.53
N ILE A 5 -26.19 -42.11 58.28
CA ILE A 5 -24.89 -41.83 57.66
C ILE A 5 -24.97 -40.38 57.18
N SER A 6 -24.17 -39.48 57.76
CA SER A 6 -24.03 -38.11 57.27
C SER A 6 -23.15 -38.10 56.02
N ILE A 7 -23.76 -38.26 54.85
CA ILE A 7 -23.14 -37.95 53.56
C ILE A 7 -23.14 -36.44 53.40
N ILE A 8 -21.95 -35.83 53.50
CA ILE A 8 -21.73 -34.45 53.06
C ILE A 8 -21.81 -34.45 51.53
N LEU A 9 -22.95 -33.99 51.01
CA LEU A 9 -23.17 -33.75 49.59
C LEU A 9 -22.41 -32.49 49.19
N VAL A 10 -21.18 -32.66 48.71
CA VAL A 10 -20.46 -31.61 47.97
C VAL A 10 -21.15 -31.51 46.60
N ALA A 11 -22.07 -30.56 46.47
CA ALA A 11 -22.59 -30.17 45.17
C ALA A 11 -21.50 -29.41 44.40
N ALA A 12 -20.64 -30.15 43.71
CA ALA A 12 -19.79 -29.59 42.67
C ALA A 12 -20.70 -29.27 41.47
N ALA A 13 -21.24 -28.05 41.44
CA ALA A 13 -21.81 -27.49 40.23
C ALA A 13 -20.68 -27.35 39.21
N LEU A 14 -20.56 -28.30 38.30
CA LEU A 14 -19.84 -28.08 37.04
C LEU A 14 -20.61 -26.99 36.31
N ALA A 15 -20.21 -25.74 36.52
CA ALA A 15 -20.35 -24.75 35.48
C ALA A 15 -19.46 -25.23 34.33
N ALA A 16 -20.05 -25.99 33.41
CA ALA A 16 -19.55 -26.06 32.05
C ALA A 16 -19.72 -24.67 31.45
N GLY A 17 -18.85 -23.75 31.86
CA GLY A 17 -18.60 -22.51 31.15
C GLY A 17 -18.00 -22.94 29.83
N SER A 18 -18.85 -23.17 28.82
CA SER A 18 -18.40 -23.18 27.44
C SER A 18 -17.70 -21.84 27.24
N SER A 19 -16.36 -21.88 27.19
CA SER A 19 -15.57 -20.81 26.65
C SER A 19 -15.96 -20.71 25.18
N ARG A 20 -17.02 -19.94 24.89
CA ARG A 20 -17.10 -19.28 23.60
C ARG A 20 -15.83 -18.43 23.57
N GLY A 21 -14.85 -18.88 22.79
CA GLY A 21 -13.73 -18.02 22.44
C GLY A 21 -14.37 -16.73 21.96
N THR A 22 -14.11 -15.63 22.66
CA THR A 22 -14.40 -14.31 22.14
C THR A 22 -13.66 -14.24 20.81
N GLU A 23 -14.39 -14.34 19.69
CA GLU A 23 -13.92 -13.86 18.40
C GLU A 23 -13.59 -12.40 18.62
N GLN A 24 -12.31 -12.15 18.90
CA GLN A 24 -11.81 -10.82 19.16
C GLN A 24 -11.70 -10.16 17.79
N THR A 25 -12.73 -9.39 17.43
CA THR A 25 -12.71 -8.55 16.24
C THR A 25 -11.45 -7.69 16.27
N LEU A 26 -10.65 -7.77 15.21
CA LEU A 26 -9.45 -6.97 15.05
C LEU A 26 -9.83 -5.57 14.58
N GLU A 27 -9.58 -4.57 15.42
CA GLU A 27 -9.68 -3.17 15.01
C GLU A 27 -8.45 -2.82 14.16
N LEU A 28 -8.69 -2.48 12.89
CA LEU A 28 -7.65 -2.13 11.93
C LEU A 28 -7.71 -0.66 11.55
N GLN A 29 -6.55 -0.12 11.20
CA GLN A 29 -6.39 1.10 10.44
C GLN A 29 -5.90 0.76 9.03
N TRP A 30 -6.08 1.68 8.07
CA TRP A 30 -5.63 1.47 6.69
C TRP A 30 -4.11 1.23 6.58
N ALA A 31 -3.32 1.82 7.47
CA ALA A 31 -1.87 1.58 7.53
C ALA A 31 -1.53 0.13 7.89
N ASP A 32 -2.42 -0.59 8.60
CA ASP A 32 -2.22 -2.00 8.96
C ASP A 32 -2.39 -2.95 7.76
N LEU A 33 -2.97 -2.48 6.66
CA LEU A 33 -3.07 -3.22 5.40
C LEU A 33 -1.81 -3.10 4.53
N ILE A 34 -0.85 -2.26 4.92
CA ILE A 34 0.40 -2.06 4.19
C ILE A 34 1.45 -3.01 4.79
N PRO A 35 1.99 -3.97 4.01
CA PRO A 35 3.04 -4.82 4.52
C PRO A 35 4.26 -4.01 4.92
N ARG A 36 4.84 -4.34 6.09
CA ARG A 36 6.07 -3.70 6.57
C ARG A 36 7.20 -3.93 5.57
N ALA A 37 7.64 -2.85 4.93
CA ALA A 37 8.84 -2.84 4.09
C ALA A 37 9.91 -1.98 4.76
N GLU A 38 11.16 -2.26 4.43
CA GLU A 38 12.29 -1.41 4.79
C GLU A 38 12.19 -0.07 4.03
N THR A 39 12.40 1.05 4.74
CA THR A 39 12.47 2.37 4.11
C THR A 39 13.80 2.48 3.35
N PRO A 40 13.79 2.59 2.00
CA PRO A 40 15.03 2.75 1.24
C PRO A 40 15.69 4.11 1.51
N GLU A 41 17.03 4.18 1.39
CA GLU A 41 17.74 5.46 1.33
C GLU A 41 17.27 6.24 0.09
N ASP A 42 16.93 7.52 0.25
CA ASP A 42 16.56 8.39 -0.85
C ASP A 42 17.79 8.79 -1.68
N PRO A 43 17.94 8.32 -2.93
CA PRO A 43 19.09 8.63 -3.78
C PRO A 43 19.12 10.10 -4.23
N PHE A 44 18.02 10.84 -4.09
CA PHE A 44 17.90 12.24 -4.49
C PHE A 44 18.21 13.22 -3.36
N ALA A 45 18.28 12.75 -2.10
CA ALA A 45 18.39 13.60 -0.92
C ALA A 45 19.62 14.52 -0.92
N LYS A 46 20.70 14.13 -1.62
CA LYS A 46 21.96 14.89 -1.70
C LYS A 46 22.05 15.78 -2.94
N LEU A 47 21.06 15.73 -3.84
CA LEU A 47 21.06 16.48 -5.09
C LEU A 47 20.45 17.86 -4.93
N THR A 48 20.99 18.82 -5.65
CA THR A 48 20.42 20.18 -5.71
C THR A 48 19.18 20.19 -6.60
N SER A 49 18.31 21.20 -6.43
CA SER A 49 17.14 21.37 -7.29
C SER A 49 17.49 21.51 -8.78
N SER A 50 18.66 22.08 -9.09
CA SER A 50 19.15 22.19 -10.47
C SER A 50 19.51 20.81 -11.03
N GLN A 51 20.24 20.00 -10.25
CA GLN A 51 20.61 18.64 -10.64
C GLN A 51 19.36 17.77 -10.82
N ILE A 52 18.37 17.88 -9.94
CA ILE A 52 17.09 17.17 -10.06
C ILE A 52 16.36 17.54 -11.36
N LYS A 53 16.33 18.83 -11.72
CA LYS A 53 15.73 19.28 -13.00
C LYS A 53 16.46 18.70 -14.20
N MET A 54 17.79 18.79 -14.24
CA MET A 54 18.60 18.22 -15.32
C MET A 54 18.38 16.70 -15.45
N ILE A 55 18.40 15.96 -14.34
CA ILE A 55 18.12 14.51 -14.34
C ILE A 55 16.70 14.22 -14.82
N SER A 56 15.72 15.05 -14.48
CA SER A 56 14.33 14.88 -14.91
C SER A 56 14.19 15.02 -16.43
N GLU A 57 14.89 15.97 -17.05
CA GLU A 57 14.94 16.14 -18.50
C GLU A 57 15.62 14.95 -19.18
N VAL A 58 16.76 14.49 -18.65
CA VAL A 58 17.44 13.29 -19.13
C VAL A 58 16.54 12.06 -19.04
N ALA A 59 15.87 11.87 -17.89
CA ALA A 59 14.93 10.76 -17.67
C ALA A 59 13.76 10.81 -18.65
N PHE A 60 13.20 11.99 -18.90
CA PHE A 60 12.09 12.18 -19.82
C PHE A 60 12.46 11.80 -21.25
N VAL A 61 13.59 12.30 -21.76
CA VAL A 61 14.07 11.97 -23.10
C VAL A 61 14.31 10.47 -23.26
N ARG A 62 15.04 9.86 -22.32
CA ARG A 62 15.34 8.41 -22.35
C ARG A 62 14.09 7.55 -22.28
N LEU A 63 13.11 7.92 -21.44
CA LEU A 63 11.85 7.19 -21.32
C LEU A 63 11.07 7.19 -22.63
N ARG A 64 10.99 8.34 -23.31
CA ARG A 64 10.26 8.44 -24.59
C ARG A 64 10.91 7.61 -25.68
N GLN A 65 12.24 7.59 -25.74
CA GLN A 65 12.99 6.73 -26.65
C GLN A 65 12.74 5.24 -26.36
N GLN A 66 12.76 4.85 -25.08
CA GLN A 66 12.46 3.47 -24.67
C GLN A 66 11.02 3.06 -25.03
N MET A 67 10.08 4.02 -24.99
CA MET A 67 8.69 3.81 -25.41
C MET A 67 8.50 3.82 -26.93
N GLY A 68 9.55 4.08 -27.72
CA GLY A 68 9.47 4.16 -29.18
C GLY A 68 8.62 5.34 -29.68
N LEU A 69 8.61 6.46 -28.93
CA LEU A 69 7.89 7.67 -29.33
C LEU A 69 8.80 8.54 -30.21
N ASP A 70 8.38 8.79 -31.45
CA ASP A 70 9.15 9.52 -32.48
C ASP A 70 9.16 11.05 -32.30
N ASP A 71 8.85 11.56 -31.12
CA ASP A 71 8.73 13.01 -30.85
C ASP A 71 9.94 13.60 -30.10
N VAL A 72 10.99 12.81 -29.90
CA VAL A 72 12.28 13.28 -29.40
C VAL A 72 13.07 13.87 -30.57
N THR A 73 13.16 15.21 -30.60
CA THR A 73 13.96 15.91 -31.60
C THR A 73 15.45 15.76 -31.34
N ALA A 74 16.29 15.97 -32.37
CA ALA A 74 17.74 15.99 -32.23
C ALA A 74 18.21 17.04 -31.20
N GLU A 75 17.52 18.18 -31.12
CA GLU A 75 17.78 19.22 -30.12
C GLU A 75 17.53 18.73 -28.68
N LYS A 76 16.40 18.04 -28.43
CA LYS A 76 16.11 17.46 -27.11
C LYS A 76 17.12 16.38 -26.74
N GLN A 77 17.54 15.57 -27.72
CA GLN A 77 18.57 14.56 -27.51
C GLN A 77 19.90 15.22 -27.12
N GLN A 78 20.35 16.20 -27.90
CA GLN A 78 21.58 16.93 -27.61
C GLN A 78 21.53 17.59 -26.22
N GLN A 79 20.40 18.20 -25.85
CA GLN A 79 20.23 18.80 -24.54
C GLN A 79 20.33 17.77 -23.40
N ALA A 80 19.73 16.58 -23.57
CA ALA A 80 19.85 15.50 -22.59
C ALA A 80 21.30 15.00 -22.47
N ASP A 81 22.03 14.92 -23.58
CA ASP A 81 23.44 14.52 -23.58
C ASP A 81 24.31 15.58 -22.88
N GLU A 82 24.06 16.87 -23.13
CA GLU A 82 24.73 17.98 -22.45
C GLU A 82 24.44 17.99 -20.94
N PHE A 83 23.20 17.77 -20.52
CA PHE A 83 22.84 17.67 -19.11
C PHE A 83 23.48 16.46 -18.45
N THR A 84 23.55 15.32 -19.13
CA THR A 84 24.25 14.13 -18.64
C THR A 84 25.73 14.47 -18.38
N ALA A 85 26.42 15.06 -19.36
CA ALA A 85 27.82 15.45 -19.22
C ALA A 85 28.04 16.48 -18.09
N GLN A 86 27.15 17.47 -17.94
CA GLN A 86 27.23 18.46 -16.86
C GLN A 86 27.06 17.84 -15.47
N LEU A 87 26.13 16.90 -15.33
CA LEU A 87 25.89 16.18 -14.08
C LEU A 87 27.08 15.30 -13.70
N GLU A 88 27.62 14.55 -14.66
CA GLU A 88 28.78 13.69 -14.44
C GLU A 88 30.03 14.49 -14.08
N ALA A 89 30.25 15.64 -14.72
CA ALA A 89 31.33 16.57 -14.36
C ALA A 89 31.21 17.10 -12.92
N GLN A 90 29.99 17.12 -12.36
CA GLN A 90 29.72 17.48 -10.96
C GLN A 90 29.77 16.28 -10.01
N GLY A 91 30.18 15.10 -10.49
CA GLY A 91 30.24 13.87 -9.71
C GLY A 91 28.89 13.20 -9.47
N VAL A 92 27.86 13.54 -10.26
CA VAL A 92 26.54 12.90 -10.19
C VAL A 92 26.49 11.77 -11.20
N ALA A 93 26.44 10.53 -10.72
CA ALA A 93 26.29 9.34 -11.56
C ALA A 93 24.83 9.21 -12.05
N VAL A 94 24.54 9.75 -13.24
CA VAL A 94 23.16 9.85 -13.78
C VAL A 94 22.52 8.48 -13.92
N ASP A 95 23.23 7.51 -14.50
CA ASP A 95 22.72 6.17 -14.74
C ASP A 95 22.39 5.44 -13.42
N ASP A 96 23.25 5.58 -12.40
CA ASP A 96 23.03 4.99 -11.07
C ASP A 96 21.79 5.59 -10.40
N ILE A 97 21.61 6.91 -10.48
CA ILE A 97 20.42 7.58 -9.92
C ILE A 97 19.15 7.11 -10.61
N LEU A 98 19.16 7.00 -11.95
CA LEU A 98 18.00 6.52 -12.71
C LEU A 98 17.70 5.04 -12.45
N ALA A 99 18.73 4.21 -12.30
CA ALA A 99 18.58 2.81 -11.92
C ALA A 99 17.94 2.67 -10.53
N ARG A 100 18.46 3.39 -9.52
CA ARG A 100 17.89 3.42 -8.16
C ARG A 100 16.45 3.92 -8.16
N ARG A 101 16.13 4.92 -8.98
CA ARG A 101 14.74 5.38 -9.18
C ARG A 101 13.84 4.24 -9.67
N ALA A 102 14.28 3.52 -10.69
CA ALA A 102 13.52 2.41 -11.26
C ALA A 102 13.29 1.30 -10.21
N GLU A 103 14.32 0.95 -9.44
CA GLU A 103 14.20 0.00 -8.33
C GLU A 103 13.22 0.47 -7.25
N MET A 104 13.28 1.74 -6.84
CA MET A 104 12.34 2.30 -5.86
C MET A 104 10.90 2.26 -6.37
N VAL A 105 10.66 2.65 -7.63
CA VAL A 105 9.33 2.59 -8.26
C VAL A 105 8.82 1.14 -8.28
N ALA A 106 9.68 0.17 -8.62
CA ALA A 106 9.33 -1.24 -8.62
C ALA A 106 8.98 -1.74 -7.20
N LYS A 107 9.76 -1.37 -6.18
CA LYS A 107 9.47 -1.72 -4.78
C LYS A 107 8.17 -1.09 -4.27
N GLN A 108 7.93 0.18 -4.57
CA GLN A 108 6.69 0.88 -4.22
C GLN A 108 5.48 0.22 -4.87
N ARG A 109 5.59 -0.14 -6.16
CA ARG A 109 4.54 -0.87 -6.87
C ARG A 109 4.29 -2.24 -6.25
N ALA A 110 5.35 -3.01 -5.99
CA ALA A 110 5.21 -4.32 -5.36
C ALA A 110 4.56 -4.23 -3.98
N GLN A 111 4.92 -3.22 -3.17
CA GLN A 111 4.29 -2.99 -1.88
C GLN A 111 2.80 -2.63 -2.03
N ALA A 112 2.46 -1.73 -2.97
CA ALA A 112 1.08 -1.33 -3.26
C ALA A 112 0.19 -2.50 -3.74
N GLU A 113 0.78 -3.49 -4.41
CA GLU A 113 0.10 -4.69 -4.91
C GLU A 113 0.10 -5.84 -3.90
N SER A 114 0.87 -5.74 -2.80
CA SER A 114 0.99 -6.79 -1.78
C SER A 114 -0.06 -6.68 -0.68
N VAL A 115 -0.48 -7.83 -0.14
CA VAL A 115 -1.48 -7.95 0.92
C VAL A 115 -0.86 -8.47 2.23
N VAL A 116 -1.60 -8.34 3.34
CA VAL A 116 -1.21 -8.88 4.65
C VAL A 116 -1.93 -10.21 4.87
N ASP A 117 -1.27 -11.32 4.50
CA ASP A 117 -1.86 -12.66 4.52
C ASP A 117 -2.41 -13.08 5.90
N GLN A 118 -1.88 -12.52 6.99
CA GLN A 118 -2.32 -12.86 8.36
C GLN A 118 -3.73 -12.34 8.70
N LEU A 119 -4.29 -11.46 7.86
CA LEU A 119 -5.66 -10.95 8.01
C LEU A 119 -6.71 -11.84 7.33
N ASP A 120 -6.29 -12.81 6.51
CA ASP A 120 -7.22 -13.71 5.83
C ASP A 120 -8.05 -14.54 6.83
N GLY A 121 -9.36 -14.64 6.55
CA GLY A 121 -10.33 -15.33 7.40
C GLY A 121 -10.54 -14.74 8.80
N ARG A 122 -10.05 -13.52 9.09
CA ARG A 122 -10.21 -12.86 10.38
C ARG A 122 -11.42 -11.93 10.40
N ASP A 123 -12.11 -11.90 11.53
CA ASP A 123 -13.10 -10.85 11.80
C ASP A 123 -12.38 -9.53 12.08
N VAL A 124 -12.59 -8.55 11.21
CA VAL A 124 -11.96 -7.24 11.27
C VAL A 124 -13.00 -6.12 11.31
N ARG A 125 -12.63 -4.99 11.92
CA ARG A 125 -13.35 -3.72 11.82
C ARG A 125 -12.38 -2.66 11.34
N ILE A 126 -12.73 -1.99 10.24
CA ILE A 126 -11.94 -0.90 9.67
C ILE A 126 -12.86 0.25 9.30
N PRO A 127 -12.57 1.51 9.71
CA PRO A 127 -13.36 2.66 9.32
C PRO A 127 -13.09 3.02 7.85
N GLY A 128 -14.11 3.47 7.12
CA GLY A 128 -13.92 3.91 5.73
C GLY A 128 -15.17 4.56 5.14
N PHE A 129 -15.03 4.98 3.90
CA PHE A 129 -16.11 5.53 3.09
C PHE A 129 -16.53 4.52 2.04
N LEU A 130 -17.82 4.49 1.73
CA LEU A 130 -18.41 3.57 0.77
C LEU A 130 -18.42 4.21 -0.62
N LEU A 131 -17.88 3.51 -1.61
CA LEU A 131 -17.96 3.83 -3.03
C LEU A 131 -18.86 2.78 -3.73
N PRO A 132 -20.09 3.13 -4.11
CA PRO A 132 -21.05 2.18 -4.67
C PRO A 132 -20.61 1.63 -6.02
N LEU A 133 -20.74 0.31 -6.22
CA LEU A 133 -20.54 -0.36 -7.51
C LEU A 133 -21.87 -0.86 -8.10
N ASN A 134 -22.80 -1.32 -7.25
CA ASN A 134 -24.09 -1.83 -7.68
C ASN A 134 -25.23 -1.48 -6.70
N TYR A 135 -26.46 -1.47 -7.21
CA TYR A 135 -27.67 -1.12 -6.48
C TYR A 135 -28.82 -2.09 -6.75
N GLU A 136 -29.64 -2.32 -5.73
CA GLU A 136 -30.98 -2.89 -5.84
C GLU A 136 -32.01 -1.88 -5.30
N GLY A 137 -32.70 -1.21 -6.23
CA GLY A 137 -33.55 -0.06 -5.88
C GLY A 137 -32.71 1.06 -5.27
N GLU A 138 -33.01 1.42 -4.02
CA GLU A 138 -32.28 2.46 -3.26
C GLU A 138 -31.14 1.91 -2.39
N LYS A 139 -30.92 0.59 -2.39
CA LYS A 139 -29.89 -0.05 -1.55
C LYS A 139 -28.64 -0.32 -2.36
N VAL A 140 -27.48 0.02 -1.81
CA VAL A 140 -26.18 -0.42 -2.35
C VAL A 140 -25.97 -1.89 -1.99
N THR A 141 -25.68 -2.73 -2.96
CA THR A 141 -25.47 -4.18 -2.79
C THR A 141 -24.03 -4.61 -3.01
N GLU A 142 -23.22 -3.76 -3.62
CA GLU A 142 -21.81 -4.00 -3.89
C GLU A 142 -21.07 -2.66 -3.81
N PHE A 143 -19.93 -2.62 -3.13
CA PHE A 143 -19.16 -1.39 -2.98
C PHE A 143 -17.68 -1.64 -2.74
N LEU A 144 -16.89 -0.57 -2.91
CA LEU A 144 -15.54 -0.49 -2.37
C LEU A 144 -15.56 0.32 -1.08
N LEU A 145 -15.00 -0.22 -0.01
CA LEU A 145 -14.63 0.54 1.18
C LEU A 145 -13.26 1.15 0.96
N VAL A 146 -13.13 2.46 1.19
CA VAL A 146 -11.92 3.25 0.90
C VAL A 146 -11.56 4.19 2.06
N PRO A 147 -10.28 4.61 2.19
CA PRO A 147 -9.82 5.44 3.32
C PRO A 147 -10.27 6.90 3.26
N VAL A 148 -10.60 7.42 2.08
CA VAL A 148 -10.87 8.85 1.87
C VAL A 148 -12.08 9.10 0.99
N VAL A 149 -12.81 10.18 1.27
CA VAL A 149 -13.94 10.62 0.45
C VAL A 149 -13.48 11.02 -0.96
N GLY A 150 -14.22 10.62 -1.98
CA GLY A 150 -13.94 11.01 -3.37
C GLY A 150 -12.79 10.25 -4.03
N ALA A 151 -12.27 9.21 -3.37
CA ALA A 151 -11.38 8.23 -4.00
C ALA A 151 -11.98 7.76 -5.33
N CYS A 152 -11.13 7.60 -6.35
CA CYS A 152 -11.51 7.16 -7.70
C CYS A 152 -12.38 8.16 -8.50
N ILE A 153 -12.73 9.33 -7.97
CA ILE A 153 -13.52 10.36 -8.68
C ILE A 153 -12.72 11.64 -8.86
N HIS A 154 -12.24 12.25 -7.76
CA HIS A 154 -11.51 13.53 -7.79
C HIS A 154 -10.01 13.39 -7.54
N VAL A 155 -9.58 12.21 -7.09
CA VAL A 155 -8.18 11.86 -6.87
C VAL A 155 -7.89 10.52 -7.56
N PRO A 156 -6.63 10.26 -7.97
CA PRO A 156 -6.24 8.95 -8.47
C PRO A 156 -6.70 7.83 -7.53
N PRO A 157 -7.03 6.64 -8.06
CA PRO A 157 -7.48 5.52 -7.24
C PRO A 157 -6.41 5.15 -6.20
N PRO A 158 -6.81 4.77 -4.97
CA PRO A 158 -5.88 4.24 -3.98
C PRO A 158 -5.17 2.98 -4.49
N PRO A 159 -4.01 2.61 -3.91
CA PRO A 159 -3.40 1.31 -4.12
C PRO A 159 -4.39 0.14 -3.90
N PRO A 160 -4.24 -1.00 -4.60
CA PRO A 160 -5.08 -2.18 -4.39
C PRO A 160 -5.19 -2.63 -2.93
N ASN A 161 -4.09 -2.60 -2.18
CA ASN A 161 -4.07 -2.92 -0.76
C ASN A 161 -4.63 -1.83 0.17
N GLN A 162 -5.22 -0.77 -0.41
CA GLN A 162 -5.91 0.32 0.28
C GLN A 162 -7.38 0.43 -0.16
N MET A 163 -7.95 -0.67 -0.65
CA MET A 163 -9.37 -0.80 -1.00
C MET A 163 -9.88 -2.17 -0.55
N VAL A 164 -11.14 -2.24 -0.12
CA VAL A 164 -11.80 -3.52 0.21
C VAL A 164 -13.07 -3.63 -0.62
N HIS A 165 -13.22 -4.71 -1.37
CA HIS A 165 -14.46 -5.03 -2.08
C HIS A 165 -15.43 -5.76 -1.14
N VAL A 166 -16.67 -5.28 -1.09
CA VAL A 166 -17.74 -5.77 -0.19
C VAL A 166 -19.02 -5.99 -0.98
#